data_AF-A0A0E3UJ17-F1
#
_entry.id   AF-A0A0E3UJ17-F1
#
_cell.length_a   1.000
_cell.length_b   1.000
_cell.length_c   1.000
_cell.angle_alpha   90.00
_cell.angle_beta   90.00
_cell.angle_gamma   90.00
#
_symmetry.space_group_name_H-M   'P 1'
#
loop_
_entity.id
_entity.type
_entity.pdbx_description
1 polymer ?
#
loop_
_entity_poly.entity_id
_entity_poly.type
_entity_poly.pdbx_seq_one_letter_code
_entity_poly.pdbx_strand_id
1 'polypeptide(L)'
;MNKHLVLFIATFIAGAVVALAVRTALHKPFTAPTGHAGNAAYAPMVNNTTPTVPVVEPAPIAAEPTPKTAAEPVAKNVNTICSVCGMEVDPDLPTTTYQGKVIGFGCKTCPATFAANPERYGPYALRNEMFKK
;
A
#
# COMPACT_ATOMS: atom_id res chain seq x y z
N MET A 1 -35.82 -34.92 0.49
CA MET A 1 -34.59 -34.21 0.92
C MET A 1 -34.40 -32.83 0.27
N ASN A 2 -34.94 -32.58 -0.93
CA ASN A 2 -34.50 -31.44 -1.77
C ASN A 2 -35.26 -30.14 -1.50
N LYS A 3 -36.43 -30.20 -0.86
CA LYS A 3 -37.29 -29.03 -0.61
C LYS A 3 -36.65 -28.04 0.37
N HIS A 4 -35.97 -28.53 1.42
CA HIS A 4 -35.23 -27.68 2.35
C HIS A 4 -34.00 -27.06 1.69
N LEU A 5 -33.28 -27.83 0.86
CA LEU A 5 -32.15 -27.32 0.09
C LEU A 5 -32.56 -26.19 -0.87
N VAL A 6 -33.67 -26.36 -1.60
CA VAL A 6 -34.22 -25.32 -2.46
C VAL A 6 -34.65 -24.08 -1.67
N LEU A 7 -35.24 -24.27 -0.49
CA LEU A 7 -35.64 -23.16 0.39
C LEU A 7 -34.43 -22.39 0.92
N PHE A 8 -33.35 -23.07 1.31
CA PHE A 8 -32.09 -22.45 1.72
C PHE A 8 -31.42 -21.66 0.60
N ILE A 9 -31.38 -22.21 -0.62
CA ILE A 9 -30.78 -21.51 -1.77
C ILE A 9 -31.61 -20.28 -2.13
N ALA A 10 -32.94 -20.40 -2.14
CA ALA A 10 -33.83 -19.29 -2.46
C ALA A 10 -33.69 -18.12 -1.46
N THR A 11 -33.63 -18.41 -0.15
CA THR A 11 -33.45 -17.36 0.87
C THR A 11 -32.06 -16.73 0.82
N PHE A 12 -31.02 -17.52 0.53
CA PHE A 12 -29.67 -17.00 0.33
C PHE A 12 -29.58 -16.04 -0.87
N ILE A 13 -30.15 -16.43 -2.01
CA ILE A 13 -30.19 -15.58 -3.21
C ILE A 13 -30.99 -14.30 -2.94
N ALA A 14 -32.15 -14.40 -2.29
CA ALA A 14 -32.95 -13.23 -1.93
C ALA A 14 -32.15 -12.25 -1.04
N GLY A 15 -31.42 -12.76 -0.04
CA GLY A 15 -30.56 -11.94 0.82
C GLY A 15 -29.44 -11.24 0.04
N ALA A 16 -28.79 -11.95 -0.89
CA ALA A 16 -27.73 -11.38 -1.73
C ALA A 16 -28.23 -10.25 -2.63
N VAL A 17 -29.42 -10.42 -3.23
CA VAL A 17 -30.05 -9.39 -4.08
C VAL A 17 -30.40 -8.15 -3.25
N VAL A 18 -30.96 -8.33 -2.04
CA VAL A 18 -31.28 -7.21 -1.15
C VAL A 18 -30.01 -6.45 -0.74
N ALA A 19 -28.95 -7.15 -0.36
CA ALA A 19 -27.68 -6.52 0.01
C ALA A 19 -27.08 -5.71 -1.15
N LEU A 20 -27.17 -6.24 -2.38
CA LEU A 20 -26.68 -5.56 -3.58
C LEU A 20 -27.51 -4.31 -3.89
N ALA A 21 -28.83 -4.39 -3.79
CA ALA A 21 -29.73 -3.25 -4.00
C ALA A 21 -29.51 -2.12 -2.97
N VAL A 22 -29.27 -2.47 -1.70
CA VAL A 22 -28.95 -1.49 -0.66
C VAL A 22 -27.60 -0.82 -0.93
N ARG A 23 -26.59 -1.60 -1.31
CA ARG A 23 -25.25 -1.09 -1.67
C ARG A 23 -25.33 -0.11 -2.84
N THR A 24 -26.11 -0.42 -3.88
CA THR A 24 -26.28 0.46 -5.04
C THR A 24 -27.07 1.72 -4.70
N ALA A 25 -28.14 1.62 -3.91
CA ALA A 25 -28.95 2.76 -3.51
C ALA A 25 -28.21 3.75 -2.59
N LEU A 26 -27.33 3.24 -1.72
CA LEU A 26 -26.56 4.06 -0.79
C LEU A 26 -25.17 4.45 -1.32
N HIS A 27 -24.82 4.06 -2.54
CA HIS A 27 -23.55 4.43 -3.13
C HIS A 27 -23.57 5.93 -3.45
N LYS A 28 -22.88 6.73 -2.64
CA LYS A 28 -22.59 8.13 -2.97
C LYS A 28 -21.51 8.14 -4.05
N PRO A 29 -21.81 8.51 -5.31
CA PRO A 29 -20.77 8.68 -6.30
C PRO A 29 -19.80 9.76 -5.82
N PHE A 30 -18.51 9.54 -6.01
CA PHE A 30 -17.49 10.52 -5.71
C PHE A 30 -17.76 11.77 -6.56
N THR A 31 -18.27 12.82 -5.93
CA THR A 31 -18.34 14.16 -6.52
C THR A 31 -16.95 14.76 -6.47
N ALA A 32 -16.26 14.79 -7.62
CA ALA A 32 -15.03 15.54 -7.75
C ALA A 32 -15.28 17.02 -7.42
N PRO A 33 -14.39 17.69 -6.68
CA PRO A 33 -14.57 19.11 -6.36
C PRO A 33 -14.62 19.93 -7.65
N THR A 34 -15.70 20.71 -7.81
CA THR A 34 -15.86 21.65 -8.92
C THR A 34 -14.86 22.78 -8.77
N GLY A 35 -13.77 22.66 -9.51
CA GLY A 35 -12.77 23.71 -9.61
C GLY A 35 -11.69 23.31 -10.58
N HIS A 36 -12.03 23.12 -11.86
CA HIS A 36 -11.17 23.37 -13.03
C HIS A 36 -12.06 23.36 -14.29
N ALA A 37 -12.59 24.53 -14.64
CA ALA A 37 -13.11 24.78 -15.97
C ALA A 37 -11.91 24.99 -16.91
N GLY A 38 -11.71 24.08 -17.87
CA GLY A 38 -10.68 24.24 -18.90
C GLY A 38 -10.27 22.92 -19.56
N ASN A 39 -11.01 22.57 -20.61
CA ASN A 39 -10.57 21.72 -21.74
C ASN A 39 -10.11 20.29 -21.41
N ALA A 40 -11.04 19.35 -21.58
CA ALA A 40 -10.81 17.91 -21.48
C ALA A 40 -9.93 17.40 -22.63
N ALA A 41 -8.62 17.35 -22.39
CA ALA A 41 -7.74 16.31 -22.88
C ALA A 41 -7.01 15.74 -21.66
N TYR A 42 -7.30 14.48 -21.35
CA TYR A 42 -6.72 13.68 -20.28
C TYR A 42 -5.19 13.87 -20.21
N ALA A 43 -4.71 14.49 -19.12
CA ALA A 43 -3.30 14.60 -18.76
C ALA A 43 -3.13 14.32 -17.25
N PRO A 44 -2.03 13.66 -16.85
CA PRO A 44 -1.94 12.79 -15.67
C PRO A 44 -1.92 13.54 -14.34
N MET A 45 -2.56 12.94 -13.33
CA MET A 45 -2.65 13.46 -11.97
C MET A 45 -1.40 13.12 -11.17
N VAL A 46 -0.50 14.10 -10.99
CA VAL A 46 0.23 14.40 -9.73
C VAL A 46 0.93 15.75 -9.87
N ASN A 47 0.34 16.83 -9.34
CA ASN A 47 1.04 18.08 -9.08
C ASN A 47 1.04 18.32 -7.58
N ASN A 48 2.16 18.00 -6.93
CA ASN A 48 2.42 18.39 -5.56
C ASN A 48 3.07 19.78 -5.60
N THR A 49 2.26 20.84 -5.51
CA THR A 49 2.77 22.21 -5.38
C THR A 49 3.41 22.39 -4.00
N THR A 50 4.74 22.42 -3.99
CA THR A 50 5.59 22.84 -2.89
C THR A 50 5.35 24.32 -2.52
N PRO A 51 5.47 24.72 -1.23
CA PRO A 51 5.53 26.13 -0.86
C PRO A 51 6.84 26.74 -1.39
N THR A 52 6.72 27.84 -2.12
CA THR A 52 7.83 28.62 -2.69
C THR A 52 8.68 29.23 -1.57
N VAL A 53 9.88 28.69 -1.38
CA VAL A 53 10.98 29.39 -0.71
C VAL A 53 11.69 30.24 -1.77
N PRO A 54 11.97 31.53 -1.53
CA PRO A 54 12.56 32.40 -2.53
C PRO A 54 13.98 31.95 -2.88
N VAL A 55 14.20 31.84 -4.19
CA VAL A 55 15.45 31.48 -4.86
C VAL A 55 16.55 32.47 -4.47
N VAL A 56 17.65 31.93 -3.95
CA VAL A 56 18.95 32.58 -3.94
C VAL A 56 19.82 31.81 -4.94
N GLU A 57 20.03 32.40 -6.12
CA GLU A 57 21.09 32.06 -7.06
C GLU A 57 22.34 32.92 -6.75
N PRO A 58 23.58 32.60 -7.21
CA PRO A 58 23.98 31.54 -8.15
C PRO A 58 25.33 30.79 -7.89
N ALA A 59 25.46 29.63 -8.55
CA ALA A 59 26.66 28.99 -9.17
C ALA A 59 27.85 28.48 -8.32
N PRO A 60 28.74 27.59 -8.84
CA PRO A 60 28.62 26.59 -9.93
C PRO A 60 28.92 25.16 -9.40
N ILE A 61 28.78 24.09 -10.18
CA ILE A 61 29.92 23.31 -10.71
C ILE A 61 29.31 22.26 -11.66
N ALA A 62 29.87 22.23 -12.85
CA ALA A 62 29.60 21.29 -13.91
C ALA A 62 29.89 19.84 -13.52
N ALA A 63 29.07 18.91 -14.02
CA ALA A 63 29.47 17.70 -14.75
C ALA A 63 28.34 16.66 -14.70
N GLU A 64 27.67 16.46 -15.83
CA GLU A 64 27.36 15.08 -16.23
C GLU A 64 28.69 14.36 -16.53
N PRO A 65 28.72 13.02 -16.64
CA PRO A 65 27.97 11.99 -15.93
C PRO A 65 28.94 11.00 -15.26
N THR A 66 28.52 10.29 -14.22
CA THR A 66 28.95 8.93 -13.80
C THR A 66 28.71 8.75 -12.30
N PRO A 67 28.66 7.54 -11.78
CA PRO A 67 28.16 6.29 -12.34
C PRO A 67 26.98 5.78 -11.50
N LYS A 68 26.20 4.90 -12.09
CA LYS A 68 25.39 3.89 -11.41
C LYS A 68 26.32 3.14 -10.44
N THR A 69 26.52 3.68 -9.23
CA THR A 69 27.34 3.04 -8.21
C THR A 69 26.58 1.82 -7.74
N ALA A 70 27.28 0.70 -7.80
CA ALA A 70 26.79 -0.59 -7.41
C ALA A 70 26.33 -0.56 -5.95
N ALA A 71 25.18 -1.19 -5.73
CA ALA A 71 24.83 -1.99 -4.56
C ALA A 71 25.70 -1.72 -3.32
N GLU A 72 25.19 -0.88 -2.41
CA GLU A 72 25.34 -1.29 -1.02
C GLU A 72 24.65 -2.65 -0.88
N PRO A 73 25.25 -3.61 -0.16
CA PRO A 73 24.58 -4.88 0.09
C PRO A 73 23.29 -4.53 0.81
N VAL A 74 22.16 -4.56 0.10
CA VAL A 74 20.83 -4.43 0.68
C VAL A 74 20.84 -5.43 1.82
N ALA A 75 20.97 -4.92 3.04
CA ALA A 75 21.28 -5.71 4.21
C ALA A 75 20.26 -6.83 4.21
N LYS A 76 20.72 -8.06 3.92
CA LYS A 76 19.84 -9.18 3.56
C LYS A 76 18.68 -9.19 4.54
N ASN A 77 17.50 -8.82 4.05
CA ASN A 77 16.29 -8.83 4.84
C ASN A 77 16.18 -10.25 5.39
N VAL A 78 16.07 -10.34 6.71
CA VAL A 78 16.05 -11.65 7.38
C VAL A 78 14.78 -12.42 7.02
N ASN A 79 13.80 -11.70 6.50
CA ASN A 79 12.53 -12.22 6.06
C ASN A 79 12.30 -12.19 4.55
N THR A 80 11.73 -13.28 4.08
CA THR A 80 11.18 -13.46 2.74
C THR A 80 9.68 -13.20 2.69
N ILE A 81 8.97 -13.41 3.81
CA ILE A 81 7.53 -13.21 3.96
C ILE A 81 7.27 -12.02 4.89
N CYS A 82 6.34 -11.16 4.51
CA CYS A 82 5.91 -10.02 5.32
C CYS A 82 5.05 -10.49 6.50
N SER A 83 5.44 -10.16 7.73
CA SER A 83 4.71 -10.59 8.92
C SER A 83 3.35 -9.91 9.12
N VAL A 84 3.08 -8.82 8.40
CA VAL A 84 1.84 -8.04 8.49
C VAL A 84 0.78 -8.57 7.51
N CYS A 85 1.14 -8.73 6.24
CA CYS A 85 0.19 -9.08 5.17
C CYS A 85 0.40 -10.47 4.57
N GLY A 86 1.52 -11.14 4.85
CA GLY A 86 1.83 -12.47 4.32
C GLY A 86 2.33 -12.50 2.87
N MET A 87 2.53 -11.36 2.22
CA MET A 87 3.11 -11.30 0.86
C MET A 87 4.63 -11.44 0.89
N GLU A 88 5.23 -11.86 -0.23
CA GLU A 88 6.69 -11.79 -0.42
C GLU A 88 7.22 -10.37 -0.16
N VAL A 89 8.40 -10.31 0.44
CA VAL A 89 9.14 -9.07 0.68
C VAL A 89 9.64 -8.51 -0.64
N ASP A 90 9.35 -7.23 -0.86
CA ASP A 90 9.82 -6.49 -2.01
C ASP A 90 11.12 -5.72 -1.63
N PRO A 91 12.26 -5.99 -2.29
CA PRO A 91 13.52 -5.30 -2.01
C PRO A 91 13.50 -3.81 -2.39
N ASP A 92 12.53 -3.36 -3.19
CA ASP A 92 12.39 -1.96 -3.59
C ASP A 92 11.60 -1.13 -2.55
N LEU A 93 11.05 -1.79 -1.52
CA LEU A 93 10.30 -1.14 -0.44
C LEU A 93 11.18 -0.79 0.78
N PRO A 94 10.82 0.27 1.53
CA PRO A 94 11.59 0.69 2.70
C PRO A 94 11.57 -0.40 3.78
N THR A 95 12.75 -0.90 4.15
CA THR A 95 12.95 -1.86 5.24
C THR A 95 13.04 -1.15 6.59
N THR A 96 12.77 -1.87 7.69
CA THR A 96 12.98 -1.37 9.06
C THR A 96 13.92 -2.26 9.85
N THR A 97 14.58 -1.74 10.87
CA THR A 97 15.42 -2.55 11.77
C THR A 97 14.65 -2.91 13.03
N TYR A 98 14.54 -4.20 13.33
CA TYR A 98 13.95 -4.72 14.56
C TYR A 98 14.93 -5.66 15.25
N GLN A 99 15.29 -5.37 16.50
CA GLN A 99 16.28 -6.13 17.28
C GLN A 99 17.63 -6.33 16.56
N GLY A 100 18.10 -5.30 15.86
CA GLY A 100 19.34 -5.35 15.07
C GLY A 100 19.27 -6.20 13.80
N LYS A 101 18.07 -6.65 13.41
CA LYS A 101 17.82 -7.35 12.15
C LYS A 101 17.01 -6.49 11.20
N VAL A 102 17.37 -6.51 9.92
CA VAL A 102 16.65 -5.78 8.87
C VAL A 102 15.44 -6.60 8.44
N ILE A 103 14.26 -6.03 8.61
CA ILE A 103 12.97 -6.57 8.23
C ILE A 103 12.49 -5.86 6.97
N GLY A 104 12.24 -6.62 5.92
CA GLY A 104 11.58 -6.14 4.71
C GLY A 104 10.07 -6.30 4.76
N PHE A 105 9.39 -5.58 3.87
CA PHE A 105 7.94 -5.54 3.79
C PHE A 105 7.47 -5.87 2.38
N GLY A 106 6.28 -6.48 2.29
CA GLY A 106 5.66 -6.80 1.00
C GLY A 106 4.74 -5.70 0.48
N CYS A 107 4.51 -4.62 1.24
CA CYS A 107 3.58 -3.56 0.83
C CYS A 107 3.93 -2.20 1.42
N LYS A 108 3.57 -1.11 0.74
CA LYS A 108 3.84 0.27 1.19
C LYS A 108 3.14 0.64 2.50
N THR A 109 2.04 -0.01 2.85
CA THR A 109 1.29 0.22 4.10
C THR A 109 1.80 -0.62 5.27
N CYS A 110 2.55 -1.69 4.99
CA CYS A 110 3.05 -2.64 5.99
C CYS A 110 4.04 -2.01 6.99
N PRO A 111 4.99 -1.12 6.59
CA PRO A 111 5.87 -0.42 7.53
C PRO A 111 5.12 0.37 8.59
N ALA A 112 4.03 1.05 8.22
CA ALA A 112 3.23 1.85 9.15
C ALA A 112 2.54 0.97 10.20
N THR A 113 1.94 -0.15 9.78
CA THR A 113 1.32 -1.12 10.70
C THR A 113 2.34 -1.78 11.62
N PHE A 114 3.54 -2.06 11.09
CA PHE A 114 4.64 -2.61 11.88
C PHE A 114 5.14 -1.60 12.91
N ALA A 115 5.33 -0.33 12.53
CA ALA A 115 5.75 0.73 13.44
C ALA A 115 4.72 0.99 14.55
N ALA A 116 3.43 0.79 14.27
CA ALA A 116 2.39 0.92 15.28
C ALA A 116 2.42 -0.19 16.35
N ASN A 117 2.83 -1.41 15.99
CA ASN A 117 2.88 -2.55 16.92
C ASN A 117 4.08 -3.47 16.64
N PRO A 118 5.32 -2.99 16.84
CA PRO A 118 6.52 -3.74 16.46
C PRO A 118 6.71 -5.02 17.28
N GLU A 119 6.27 -5.05 18.54
CA GLU A 119 6.33 -6.28 19.36
C GLU A 119 5.36 -7.36 18.89
N ARG A 120 4.25 -6.98 18.24
CA ARG A 120 3.27 -7.93 17.74
C ARG A 120 3.72 -8.62 16.45
N TYR A 121 4.36 -7.86 15.55
CA TYR A 121 4.72 -8.33 14.21
C TYR A 121 6.22 -8.66 14.05
N GLY A 122 7.08 -8.10 14.91
CA GLY A 122 8.53 -8.31 14.90
C GLY A 122 8.95 -9.76 15.07
N PRO A 123 8.45 -10.50 16.09
CA PRO A 123 8.78 -11.92 16.29
C PRO A 123 8.38 -12.80 15.10
N TYR A 124 7.30 -12.46 14.41
CA TYR A 124 6.83 -13.19 13.22
C TYR A 124 7.68 -12.87 11.99
N ALA A 125 8.14 -11.63 11.85
CA ALA A 125 9.08 -11.25 10.80
C ALA A 125 10.41 -12.01 10.95
N LEU A 126 10.91 -12.18 12.18
CA LEU A 126 12.12 -12.95 12.45
C LEU A 126 11.98 -14.45 12.13
N ARG A 127 10.75 -14.98 12.11
CA ARG A 127 10.44 -16.39 11.81
C ARG A 127 9.97 -16.63 10.38
N ASN A 128 9.89 -15.59 9.55
CA ASN A 128 9.34 -15.64 8.17
C ASN A 128 7.90 -16.15 8.13
N GLU A 129 7.12 -15.76 9.14
CA GLU A 129 5.72 -16.13 9.27
C GLU A 129 4.84 -14.89 9.24
N MET A 130 3.62 -15.05 8.73
CA MET A 130 2.56 -14.05 8.89
C MET A 130 1.99 -14.14 10.31
N PHE A 131 1.75 -12.98 10.93
CA PHE A 131 0.97 -12.91 12.17
C PHE A 131 -0.43 -13.52 11.96
N LYS A 132 -0.71 -14.62 12.65
CA LYS A 132 -2.05 -15.22 12.72
C LYS A 132 -2.71 -14.74 14.02
N LYS A 133 -3.88 -14.08 13.89
CA LYS A 133 -4.66 -13.59 15.02
C LYS A 133 -5.43 -14.72 15.69
#